data_AF-A0A9P0LY38-F1
#
_entry.id   AF-A0A9P0LY38-F1
#
_cell.length_a   1.000
_cell.length_b   1.000
_cell.length_c   1.000
_cell.angle_alpha   90.00
_cell.angle_beta   90.00
_cell.angle_gamma   90.00
#
_symmetry.space_group_name_H-M   'P 1'
#
loop_
_entity.id
_entity.type
_entity.pdbx_description
1 polymer ?
#
loop_
_entity_poly.entity_id
_entity_poly.type
_entity_poly.pdbx_seq_one_letter_code
_entity_poly.pdbx_strand_id
1 'polypeptide(L)'
;MASSDVQMTIDDSSDYDSQCSSSDESDNDSNFNEDFEESDTESEHEPDLDPSFEMPWTENGIPRPAFHFTSNRGAQVINLKGILQTFEYFLDDLIDMIIRETNKYASQYIPSNQDNLKPNSRAKTWFDTDSNEIRTLIGLLILPS
;
A
#
# COMPACT_ATOMS: atom_id res chain seq x y z
N MET A 1 35.78 -30.85 58.20
CA MET A 1 35.50 -30.65 56.78
C MET A 1 35.09 -29.20 56.60
N ALA A 2 35.79 -28.46 55.76
CA ALA A 2 35.40 -27.12 55.32
C ALA A 2 35.59 -27.09 53.80
N SER A 3 34.52 -26.83 53.06
CA SER A 3 34.58 -26.60 51.61
C SER A 3 34.35 -25.12 51.36
N SER A 4 35.14 -24.55 50.45
CA SER A 4 35.05 -23.15 50.05
C SER A 4 34.25 -23.06 48.75
N ASP A 5 33.29 -22.15 48.68
CA ASP A 5 32.64 -21.76 47.42
C ASP A 5 33.43 -20.63 46.75
N VAL A 6 33.61 -20.75 45.45
CA VAL A 6 34.22 -19.71 44.59
C VAL A 6 33.16 -19.26 43.59
N GLN A 7 32.71 -18.00 43.70
CA GLN A 7 31.89 -17.38 42.68
C GLN A 7 32.75 -16.89 41.52
N MET A 8 32.38 -17.26 40.30
CA MET A 8 32.97 -16.77 39.06
C MET A 8 31.93 -15.90 38.35
N THR A 9 32.14 -14.59 38.36
CA THR A 9 31.37 -13.62 37.57
C THR A 9 32.09 -13.38 36.25
N ILE A 10 31.41 -13.61 35.12
CA ILE A 10 31.88 -13.19 33.81
C ILE A 10 30.80 -12.29 33.23
N ASP A 11 31.16 -11.02 33.12
CA ASP A 11 30.47 -10.01 32.32
C ASP A 11 31.34 -9.86 31.07
N ASP A 12 30.81 -10.10 29.88
CA ASP A 12 31.56 -9.93 28.62
C ASP A 12 30.66 -9.30 27.55
N SER A 13 31.21 -8.29 26.89
CA SER A 13 30.52 -7.34 26.03
C SER A 13 31.19 -7.37 24.67
N SER A 14 30.41 -7.55 23.59
CA SER A 14 30.97 -7.40 22.25
C SER A 14 29.99 -6.95 21.18
N ASP A 15 30.34 -5.82 20.57
CA ASP A 15 29.80 -5.30 19.31
C ASP A 15 30.38 -6.04 18.11
N TYR A 16 29.54 -6.75 17.33
CA TYR A 16 29.81 -6.97 15.90
C TYR A 16 28.52 -7.33 15.16
N ASP A 17 28.31 -6.70 14.00
CA ASP A 17 27.61 -7.38 12.89
C ASP A 17 28.23 -6.94 11.56
N SER A 18 28.67 -7.92 10.77
CA SER A 18 29.52 -7.70 9.60
C SER A 18 28.84 -8.24 8.34
N GLN A 19 28.56 -7.34 7.40
CA GLN A 19 28.25 -7.51 5.98
C GLN A 19 27.63 -8.84 5.52
N CYS A 20 26.36 -8.78 5.11
CA CYS A 20 25.66 -9.87 4.43
C CYS A 20 26.07 -9.95 2.94
N SER A 21 26.32 -11.15 2.43
CA SER A 21 26.46 -11.43 1.00
C SER A 21 25.25 -12.23 0.52
N SER A 22 24.49 -11.67 -0.42
CA SER A 22 23.37 -12.37 -1.08
C SER A 22 23.87 -13.14 -2.31
N SER A 23 23.40 -14.38 -2.48
CA SER A 23 23.51 -15.14 -3.72
C SER A 23 22.11 -15.22 -4.35
N ASP A 24 21.97 -14.64 -5.54
CA ASP A 24 20.76 -14.74 -6.37
C ASP A 24 20.59 -16.14 -6.96
N GLU A 25 19.34 -16.59 -7.12
CA GLU A 25 18.98 -17.82 -7.81
C GLU A 25 17.77 -17.56 -8.73
N SER A 26 17.80 -18.13 -9.95
CA SER A 26 16.84 -17.90 -11.04
C SER A 26 16.65 -19.18 -11.89
N ASP A 27 15.69 -19.33 -12.80
CA ASP A 27 14.68 -18.43 -13.40
C ASP A 27 13.30 -19.16 -13.43
N ASN A 28 12.26 -18.52 -14.01
CA ASN A 28 11.56 -19.04 -15.22
C ASN A 28 10.09 -18.59 -15.35
N ASP A 29 9.85 -17.43 -15.98
CA ASP A 29 8.50 -17.03 -16.44
C ASP A 29 8.23 -17.52 -17.87
N SER A 30 7.17 -18.30 -18.06
CA SER A 30 6.80 -18.86 -19.37
C SER A 30 6.02 -17.84 -20.21
N ASN A 31 6.65 -17.38 -21.29
CA ASN A 31 6.09 -16.44 -22.27
C ASN A 31 4.84 -16.98 -22.99
N PHE A 32 3.70 -16.32 -22.84
CA PHE A 32 2.43 -16.62 -23.53
C PHE A 32 2.00 -15.42 -24.37
N ASN A 33 2.42 -15.42 -25.64
CA ASN A 33 1.91 -14.48 -26.64
C ASN A 33 0.83 -15.18 -27.47
N GLU A 34 -0.44 -14.84 -27.24
CA GLU A 34 -1.51 -15.09 -28.21
C GLU A 34 -1.51 -13.94 -29.23
N ASP A 35 -1.28 -14.30 -30.49
CA ASP A 35 -1.28 -13.39 -31.62
C ASP A 35 -2.74 -13.16 -32.07
N PHE A 36 -3.23 -11.93 -31.93
CA PHE A 36 -4.62 -11.57 -32.24
C PHE A 36 -4.67 -10.90 -33.61
N GLU A 37 -4.97 -11.66 -34.66
CA GLU A 37 -5.15 -11.12 -36.01
C GLU A 37 -6.42 -10.24 -36.11
N GLU A 38 -6.23 -8.93 -35.94
CA GLU A 38 -7.26 -7.92 -36.17
C GLU A 38 -7.46 -7.70 -37.69
N SER A 39 -8.57 -8.23 -38.22
CA SER A 39 -8.87 -8.20 -39.66
C SER A 39 -9.74 -6.99 -40.03
N ASP A 40 -9.15 -5.79 -39.98
CA ASP A 40 -9.81 -4.57 -40.45
C ASP A 40 -9.92 -4.57 -41.99
N THR A 41 -11.15 -4.68 -42.49
CA THR A 41 -11.48 -4.47 -43.91
C THR A 41 -12.65 -3.50 -44.04
N GLU A 42 -12.42 -2.27 -43.59
CA GLU A 42 -13.32 -1.12 -43.78
C GLU A 42 -13.34 -0.73 -45.27
N SER A 43 -14.31 -1.26 -46.03
CA SER A 43 -14.55 -0.90 -47.43
C SER A 43 -15.35 0.40 -47.52
N GLU A 44 -14.73 1.52 -47.13
CA GLU A 44 -15.34 2.86 -47.25
C GLU A 44 -15.44 3.29 -48.73
N HIS A 45 -16.61 3.06 -49.33
CA HIS A 45 -16.94 3.65 -50.63
C HIS A 45 -17.46 5.08 -50.42
N GLU A 46 -16.53 6.01 -50.22
CA GLU A 46 -16.81 7.45 -50.24
C GLU A 46 -17.50 7.83 -51.56
N PRO A 47 -18.66 8.52 -51.53
CA PRO A 47 -19.23 9.11 -52.73
C PRO A 47 -18.37 10.30 -53.17
N ASP A 48 -18.10 10.44 -54.47
CA ASP A 48 -17.37 11.58 -55.02
C ASP A 48 -18.13 12.89 -54.74
N LEU A 49 -17.81 13.56 -53.63
CA LEU A 49 -18.39 14.85 -53.26
C LEU A 49 -17.80 15.94 -54.16
N ASP A 50 -18.68 16.63 -54.88
CA ASP A 50 -18.30 17.81 -55.68
C ASP A 50 -17.64 18.87 -54.77
N PRO A 51 -16.38 19.26 -55.01
CA PRO A 51 -15.67 20.21 -54.15
C PRO A 51 -16.25 21.64 -54.19
N SER A 52 -17.26 21.91 -55.02
CA SER A 52 -18.05 23.14 -55.00
C SER A 52 -19.25 23.11 -54.03
N PHE A 53 -19.53 21.96 -53.38
CA PHE A 53 -20.66 21.80 -52.47
C PHE A 53 -20.33 22.29 -51.04
N GLU A 54 -20.29 23.61 -50.87
CA GLU A 54 -20.19 24.21 -49.53
C GLU A 54 -21.46 23.93 -48.70
N MET A 55 -21.33 23.13 -47.64
CA MET A 55 -22.36 22.96 -46.60
C MET A 55 -22.09 23.93 -45.44
N PRO A 56 -22.70 25.14 -45.40
CA PRO A 56 -22.49 26.07 -44.30
C PRO A 56 -23.10 25.53 -43.00
N TRP A 57 -22.30 25.53 -41.93
CA TRP A 57 -22.79 25.29 -40.58
C TRP A 57 -23.87 26.31 -40.23
N THR A 58 -25.11 25.82 -40.10
CA THR A 58 -26.26 26.63 -39.67
C THR A 58 -26.55 26.35 -38.21
N GLU A 59 -26.67 27.41 -37.40
CA GLU A 59 -26.98 27.28 -35.97
C GLU A 59 -28.39 26.70 -35.79
N ASN A 60 -28.46 25.43 -35.42
CA ASN A 60 -29.69 24.64 -35.38
C ASN A 60 -29.98 24.16 -33.95
N GLY A 61 -30.71 24.99 -33.19
CA GLY A 61 -31.19 24.65 -31.86
C GLY A 61 -31.82 25.82 -31.13
N ILE A 62 -32.44 25.54 -29.98
CA ILE A 62 -32.82 26.56 -29.00
C ILE A 62 -31.61 26.73 -28.07
N PRO A 63 -31.15 27.97 -27.75
CA PRO A 63 -30.06 28.17 -26.81
C PRO A 63 -30.38 27.52 -25.47
N ARG A 64 -29.52 26.57 -25.04
CA ARG A 64 -29.72 25.88 -23.77
C ARG A 64 -29.59 26.88 -22.60
N PRO A 65 -30.51 26.85 -21.61
CA PRO A 65 -30.38 27.71 -20.44
C PRO A 65 -29.09 27.39 -19.69
N ALA A 66 -28.42 28.43 -19.20
CA ALA A 66 -27.16 28.28 -18.46
C ALA A 66 -27.37 27.42 -17.20
N PHE A 67 -26.57 26.37 -17.06
CA PHE A 67 -26.61 25.50 -15.89
C PHE A 67 -25.90 26.17 -14.71
N HIS A 68 -26.64 26.51 -13.66
CA HIS A 68 -26.07 26.98 -12.40
C HIS A 68 -25.52 25.81 -11.60
N PHE A 69 -24.19 25.65 -11.60
CA PHE A 69 -23.49 24.65 -10.79
C PHE A 69 -23.57 25.01 -9.30
N THR A 70 -24.48 24.33 -8.58
CA THR A 70 -24.76 24.52 -7.15
C THR A 70 -23.81 23.75 -6.21
N SER A 71 -22.62 23.37 -6.68
CA SER A 71 -21.69 22.59 -5.85
C SER A 71 -21.17 23.42 -4.68
N ASN A 72 -21.55 22.99 -3.47
CA ASN A 72 -20.98 23.47 -2.22
C ASN A 72 -19.49 23.08 -2.17
N ARG A 73 -18.59 24.00 -2.53
CA ARG A 73 -17.14 23.75 -2.45
C ARG A 73 -16.70 23.53 -1.01
N GLY A 74 -15.89 22.50 -0.79
CA GLY A 74 -15.34 22.13 0.52
C GLY A 74 -15.97 20.87 1.11
N ALA A 75 -15.29 20.27 2.09
CA ALA A 75 -15.76 19.08 2.79
C ALA A 75 -17.16 19.34 3.38
N GLN A 76 -18.14 18.51 3.00
CA GLN A 76 -19.50 18.65 3.47
C GLN A 76 -19.61 18.18 4.93
N VAL A 77 -19.40 19.14 5.84
CA VAL A 77 -19.76 19.09 7.26
C VAL A 77 -19.31 17.82 7.99
N ILE A 78 -18.03 17.78 8.34
CA ILE A 78 -17.60 17.12 9.58
C ILE A 78 -17.06 18.24 10.47
N ASN A 79 -17.75 18.53 11.58
CA ASN A 79 -17.35 19.58 12.53
C ASN A 79 -16.24 19.05 13.46
N LEU A 80 -15.10 18.76 12.85
CA LEU A 80 -13.90 18.23 13.49
C LEU A 80 -13.16 19.40 14.13
N LYS A 81 -13.07 19.39 15.46
CA LYS A 81 -12.60 20.53 16.25
C LYS A 81 -11.08 20.62 16.40
N GLY A 82 -10.33 19.71 15.77
CA GLY A 82 -8.87 19.69 15.81
C GLY A 82 -8.27 18.64 14.88
N ILE A 83 -6.97 18.80 14.59
CA ILE A 83 -6.22 17.96 13.65
C ILE A 83 -6.23 16.47 14.03
N LEU A 84 -6.14 16.14 15.32
CA LEU A 84 -6.21 14.76 15.82
C LEU A 84 -7.57 14.12 15.53
N GLN A 85 -8.66 14.84 15.78
CA GLN A 85 -10.01 14.34 15.51
C GLN A 85 -10.23 14.09 14.00
N THR A 86 -9.63 14.93 13.15
CA THR A 86 -9.61 14.71 11.70
C THR A 86 -8.78 13.49 11.31
N PHE A 87 -7.64 13.31 11.95
CA PHE A 87 -6.74 12.18 11.71
C PHE A 87 -7.41 10.84 12.08
N GLU A 88 -7.99 10.77 13.27
CA GLU A 88 -8.80 9.63 13.77
C GLU A 88 -9.94 9.32 12.78
N TYR A 89 -10.75 10.33 12.42
CA TYR A 89 -11.89 10.13 11.50
C TYR A 89 -11.50 9.49 10.16
N PHE A 90 -10.34 9.81 9.59
CA PHE A 90 -9.90 9.24 8.31
C PHE A 90 -9.13 7.91 8.43
N LEU A 91 -8.63 7.57 9.62
CA LEU A 91 -7.66 6.48 9.78
C LEU A 91 -8.09 5.38 10.75
N ASP A 92 -9.13 5.55 11.55
CA ASP A 92 -9.57 4.51 12.49
C ASP A 92 -9.90 3.18 11.77
N ASP A 93 -10.71 3.20 10.70
CA ASP A 93 -11.00 2.02 9.87
C ASP A 93 -9.74 1.40 9.24
N LEU A 94 -8.76 2.25 8.86
CA LEU A 94 -7.49 1.81 8.29
C LEU A 94 -6.58 1.16 9.34
N ILE A 95 -6.54 1.73 10.54
CA ILE A 95 -5.80 1.21 11.70
C ILE A 95 -6.35 -0.17 12.07
N ASP A 96 -7.67 -0.32 12.18
CA ASP A 96 -8.31 -1.60 12.47
C ASP A 96 -8.03 -2.65 11.38
N MET A 97 -8.01 -2.25 10.09
CA MET A 97 -7.60 -3.12 9.00
C MET A 97 -6.12 -3.54 9.10
N ILE A 98 -5.22 -2.61 9.41
CA ILE A 98 -3.78 -2.89 9.58
C ILE A 98 -3.55 -3.87 10.73
N ILE A 99 -4.16 -3.63 11.90
CA ILE A 99 -4.08 -4.54 13.08
C ILE A 99 -4.53 -5.94 12.68
N ARG A 100 -5.70 -6.05 12.04
CA ARG A 100 -6.32 -7.32 11.68
C ARG A 100 -5.45 -8.13 10.70
N GLU A 101 -4.89 -7.50 9.67
CA GLU A 101 -4.02 -8.21 8.72
C GLU A 101 -2.61 -8.49 9.29
N THR A 102 -2.07 -7.59 10.12
CA THR A 102 -0.75 -7.79 10.78
C THR A 102 -0.78 -8.98 11.73
N ASN A 103 -1.78 -9.06 12.62
CA ASN A 103 -1.91 -10.14 13.58
C ASN A 103 -2.25 -11.47 12.89
N LYS A 104 -3.10 -11.43 11.86
CA LYS A 104 -3.36 -12.59 10.98
C LYS A 104 -2.07 -13.07 10.32
N TYR A 105 -1.27 -12.19 9.73
CA TYR A 105 0.01 -12.56 9.12
C TYR A 105 0.98 -13.16 10.15
N ALA A 106 1.16 -12.54 11.31
CA ALA A 106 2.02 -13.04 12.37
C ALA A 106 1.60 -14.45 12.84
N SER A 107 0.30 -14.67 13.06
CA SER A 107 -0.26 -15.98 13.46
C SER A 107 -0.05 -17.09 12.42
N GLN A 108 0.16 -16.74 11.15
CA GLN A 108 0.47 -17.68 10.06
C GLN A 108 1.98 -17.86 9.89
N TYR A 109 2.73 -16.77 9.84
CA TYR A 109 4.17 -16.76 9.58
C TYR A 109 4.98 -17.42 10.69
N ILE A 110 4.72 -17.10 11.96
CA ILE A 110 5.57 -17.55 13.07
C ILE A 110 5.55 -19.09 13.21
N PRO A 111 4.39 -19.78 13.17
CA PRO A 111 4.37 -21.24 13.19
C PRO A 111 4.95 -21.85 11.92
N SER A 112 4.63 -21.31 10.73
CA SER A 112 5.13 -21.83 9.45
C SER A 112 6.64 -21.71 9.27
N ASN A 113 7.27 -20.72 9.93
CA ASN A 113 8.70 -20.45 9.80
C ASN A 113 9.50 -20.84 11.05
N GLN A 114 8.89 -21.49 12.06
CA GLN A 114 9.49 -21.70 13.39
C GLN A 114 10.91 -22.30 13.36
N ASP A 115 11.14 -23.31 12.51
CA ASP A 115 12.44 -23.98 12.35
C ASP A 115 13.50 -23.10 11.66
N ASN A 116 13.07 -22.13 10.85
CA ASN A 116 13.92 -21.19 10.12
C ASN A 116 14.23 -19.91 10.92
N LEU A 117 13.54 -19.68 12.05
CA LEU A 117 13.78 -18.50 12.88
C LEU A 117 15.10 -18.64 13.67
N LYS A 118 16.06 -17.74 13.39
CA LYS A 118 17.32 -17.58 14.16
C LYS A 118 17.06 -17.69 15.68
N PRO A 119 17.99 -18.27 16.48
CA PRO A 119 17.81 -18.46 17.92
C PRO A 119 17.24 -17.24 18.65
N ASN A 120 17.83 -16.07 18.41
CA ASN A 120 17.49 -14.80 19.05
C ASN A 120 16.51 -13.92 18.22
N SER A 121 15.74 -14.52 17.29
CA SER A 121 14.79 -13.75 16.48
C SER A 121 13.63 -13.21 17.31
N ARG A 122 13.38 -11.89 17.24
CA ARG A 122 12.25 -11.22 17.91
C ARG A 122 10.88 -11.76 17.49
N ALA A 123 10.78 -12.41 16.33
CA ALA A 123 9.55 -13.08 15.88
C ALA A 123 9.10 -14.20 16.83
N LYS A 124 10.02 -14.81 17.61
CA LYS A 124 9.69 -15.85 18.61
C LYS A 124 8.99 -15.30 19.86
N THR A 125 9.10 -13.99 20.08
CA THR A 125 8.47 -13.27 21.21
C THR A 125 7.47 -12.23 20.69
N TRP A 126 6.92 -12.44 19.50
CA TRP A 126 5.88 -11.60 18.94
C TRP A 126 4.59 -11.77 19.73
N PHE A 127 3.83 -10.68 19.84
CA PHE A 127 2.50 -10.62 20.42
C PHE A 127 1.61 -9.79 19.48
N ASP A 128 0.31 -10.02 19.53
CA ASP A 128 -0.66 -9.32 18.69
C ASP A 128 -0.55 -7.80 18.90
N THR A 129 -0.38 -7.06 17.81
CA THR A 129 -0.24 -5.61 17.79
C THR A 129 -1.57 -4.94 18.17
N ASP A 130 -1.50 -3.84 18.92
CA ASP A 130 -2.66 -3.04 19.32
C ASP A 130 -2.81 -1.71 18.53
N SER A 131 -3.90 -0.98 18.78
CA SER A 131 -4.17 0.29 18.11
C SER A 131 -3.29 1.45 18.59
N ASN A 132 -2.70 1.38 19.79
CA ASN A 132 -1.74 2.37 20.28
C ASN A 132 -0.40 2.21 19.57
N GLU A 133 0.05 0.98 19.35
CA GLU A 133 1.28 0.65 18.62
C GLU A 133 1.19 1.10 17.17
N ILE A 134 0.09 0.80 16.46
CA ILE A 134 -0.11 1.28 15.08
C ILE A 134 -0.21 2.81 15.02
N ARG A 135 -0.95 3.46 15.93
CA ARG A 135 -0.99 4.94 16.00
C ARG A 135 0.39 5.55 16.29
N THR A 136 1.18 4.92 17.15
CA THR A 136 2.54 5.35 17.48
C THR A 136 3.47 5.19 16.27
N LEU A 137 3.41 4.05 15.57
CA LEU A 137 4.16 3.81 14.34
C LEU A 137 3.83 4.86 13.27
N ILE A 138 2.54 5.12 13.03
CA ILE A 138 2.13 6.15 12.06
C ILE A 138 2.60 7.55 12.51
N GLY A 139 2.54 7.86 13.80
CA GLY A 139 3.09 9.10 14.35
C GLY A 139 4.60 9.25 14.10
N LEU A 140 5.37 8.17 14.27
CA LEU A 140 6.81 8.11 13.96
C LEU A 140 7.11 8.24 12.46
N LEU A 141 6.22 7.74 11.58
CA LEU A 141 6.36 7.88 10.12
C LEU A 141 6.05 9.30 9.62
N ILE A 142 5.19 10.04 10.33
CA ILE A 142 4.79 11.42 9.97
C ILE A 142 5.75 12.45 10.57
N LEU A 143 6.37 12.16 11.71
CA LEU A 143 7.42 13.00 12.30
C LEU A 143 8.66 12.98 11.40
N PRO A 144 9.06 14.11 10.79
CA PRO A 144 10.31 14.17 10.02
C PRO A 144 11.52 14.03 10.96
N SER A 145 12.50 13.24 10.51
CA SER A 145 13.81 13.02 11.15
C SER A 145 14.71 14.26 11.10
#